data_AF-A0A655JC04-F1
#
_entry.id   AF-A0A655JC04-F1
#
_cell.length_a   1.000
_cell.length_b   1.000
_cell.length_c   1.000
_cell.angle_alpha   90.00
_cell.angle_beta   90.00
_cell.angle_gamma   90.00
#
_symmetry.space_group_name_H-M   'P 1'
#
loop_
_entity.id
_entity.type
_entity.pdbx_description
1 polymer ?
#
loop_
_entity_poly.entity_id
_entity_poly.type
_entity_poly.pdbx_seq_one_letter_code
_entity_poly.pdbx_strand_id
1 'polypeptide(L)'
;MLAIMHALDGALATVSPGATAFPWRRQSALVQWYVETSGSPSEATSWLNTAHQAVRAYSVGGYVNYLEVNQPPARYFGPNLSRLSAVRQKYDPSRVHVLRAELLAAPHEY
;
A
#
# COMPACT_ATOMS: atom_id res chain seq x y z
N MET A 1 -14.02 13.54 -7.92
CA MET A 1 -13.01 13.32 -6.87
C MET A 1 -13.73 12.92 -5.60
N LEU A 2 -13.35 11.80 -4.97
CA LEU A 2 -14.02 11.22 -3.81
C LEU A 2 -12.96 10.74 -2.81
N ALA A 3 -13.28 10.89 -1.52
CA ALA A 3 -12.58 10.24 -0.42
C ALA A 3 -13.55 9.27 0.25
N ILE A 4 -13.22 7.99 0.24
CA ILE A 4 -14.01 6.94 0.87
C ILE A 4 -13.26 6.50 2.13
N MET A 5 -13.94 6.46 3.27
CA MET A 5 -13.33 6.12 4.55
C MET A 5 -13.93 4.82 5.08
N HIS A 6 -13.06 3.85 5.37
CA HIS A 6 -13.43 2.62 6.06
C HIS A 6 -12.90 2.66 7.49
N ALA A 7 -13.76 2.47 8.47
CA ALA A 7 -13.32 2.29 9.85
C ALA A 7 -12.53 0.97 9.97
N LEU A 8 -11.42 1.00 10.71
CA LEU A 8 -10.55 -0.16 10.95
C LEU A 8 -10.69 -0.64 12.40
N ASP A 9 -11.92 -0.83 12.85
CA ASP A 9 -12.29 -1.20 14.22
C ASP A 9 -13.01 -2.58 14.27
N GLY A 10 -13.67 -2.87 15.39
CA GLY A 10 -14.42 -4.10 15.59
C GLY A 10 -13.57 -5.36 15.47
N ALA A 11 -14.10 -6.39 14.80
CA ALA A 11 -13.43 -7.68 14.64
C ALA A 11 -12.10 -7.59 13.88
N LEU A 12 -11.87 -6.54 13.08
CA LEU A 12 -10.60 -6.35 12.41
C LEU A 12 -9.47 -6.08 13.42
N ALA A 13 -9.76 -5.30 14.47
CA ALA A 13 -8.81 -4.86 15.48
C ALA A 13 -8.47 -5.93 16.52
N THR A 14 -9.25 -7.03 16.59
CA THR A 14 -8.97 -8.15 17.49
C THR A 14 -7.81 -9.05 17.01
N VAL A 15 -7.43 -8.92 15.73
CA VAL A 15 -6.32 -9.67 15.13
C VAL A 15 -4.99 -8.94 15.37
N SER A 16 -3.99 -9.63 15.90
CA SER A 16 -2.64 -9.06 16.09
C SER A 16 -2.04 -8.55 14.77
N PRO A 17 -1.37 -7.38 14.73
CA PRO A 17 -0.73 -6.84 13.53
C PRO A 17 0.19 -7.82 12.78
N GLY A 18 0.87 -8.72 13.51
CA GLY A 18 1.79 -9.70 12.93
C GLY A 18 1.15 -11.03 12.52
N ALA A 19 -0.12 -11.28 12.87
CA ALA A 19 -0.78 -12.57 12.65
C ALA A 19 -1.10 -12.85 11.18
N THR A 20 -1.13 -11.82 10.33
CA THR A 20 -1.46 -11.94 8.90
C THR A 20 -0.47 -11.15 8.03
N ALA A 21 -0.66 -11.12 6.71
CA ALA A 21 0.12 -10.23 5.83
C ALA A 21 -0.30 -8.76 5.98
N PHE A 22 -1.55 -8.48 6.37
CA PHE A 22 -2.10 -7.13 6.53
C PHE A 22 -1.78 -6.57 7.94
N PRO A 23 -0.91 -5.55 8.05
CA PRO A 23 -0.40 -5.08 9.35
C PRO A 23 -1.29 -4.02 10.02
N TRP A 24 -2.17 -3.35 9.26
CA TRP A 24 -2.89 -2.15 9.73
C TRP A 24 -4.11 -2.50 10.59
N ARG A 25 -3.88 -2.94 11.82
CA ARG A 25 -4.90 -3.43 12.77
C ARG A 25 -5.24 -2.47 13.91
N ARG A 26 -4.48 -1.37 14.03
CA ARG A 26 -4.59 -0.42 15.17
C ARG A 26 -4.83 1.02 14.74
N GLN A 27 -5.03 1.24 13.44
CA GLN A 27 -5.32 2.54 12.84
C GLN A 27 -6.82 2.78 12.88
N SER A 28 -7.26 4.03 12.94
CA SER A 28 -8.69 4.33 13.04
C SER A 28 -9.44 4.12 11.72
N ALA A 29 -8.79 4.40 10.59
CA ALA A 29 -9.43 4.33 9.28
C ALA A 29 -8.44 4.05 8.14
N LEU A 30 -9.00 3.50 7.05
CA LEU A 30 -8.40 3.44 5.72
C LEU A 30 -9.10 4.47 4.83
N VAL A 31 -8.34 5.32 4.15
CA VAL A 31 -8.86 6.29 3.18
C VAL A 31 -8.52 5.81 1.77
N GLN A 32 -9.54 5.67 0.93
CA GLN A 32 -9.39 5.44 -0.50
C GLN A 32 -9.63 6.76 -1.24
N TRP A 33 -8.63 7.19 -2.01
CA TRP A 33 -8.75 8.33 -2.91
C TRP A 33 -9.19 7.86 -4.29
N TYR A 34 -10.21 8.50 -4.84
CA TYR A 34 -10.75 8.12 -6.14
C TYR A 34 -11.04 9.35 -7.01
N VAL A 35 -10.56 9.32 -8.25
CA VAL A 35 -10.82 10.37 -9.23
C VAL A 35 -11.09 9.70 -10.57
N GLU A 36 -12.29 9.88 -11.11
CA GLU A 36 -12.56 9.58 -12.51
C GLU A 36 -12.00 10.70 -13.38
N THR A 37 -11.35 10.32 -14.48
CA THR A 37 -10.78 11.25 -15.45
C THR A 37 -11.40 11.01 -16.82
N SER A 38 -11.93 12.05 -17.45
CA SER A 38 -12.42 12.02 -18.84
C SER A 38 -11.40 12.58 -19.84
N GLY A 39 -10.19 12.93 -19.38
CA GLY A 39 -9.13 13.57 -20.15
C GLY A 39 -7.76 13.39 -19.50
N SER A 40 -6.89 14.41 -19.59
CA SER A 40 -5.55 14.35 -19.00
C SER A 40 -5.60 14.00 -17.49
N PRO A 41 -4.79 13.04 -17.01
CA PRO A 41 -4.75 12.67 -15.60
C PRO A 41 -3.94 13.65 -14.73
N SER A 42 -3.39 14.73 -15.29
CA SER A 42 -2.52 15.68 -14.58
C SER A 42 -3.21 16.35 -13.39
N GLU A 43 -4.45 16.80 -13.58
CA GLU A 43 -5.24 17.43 -12.51
C GLU A 43 -5.61 16.43 -11.41
N ALA A 44 -5.99 15.21 -11.81
CA ALA A 44 -6.27 14.13 -10.87
C ALA A 44 -5.02 13.76 -10.05
N THR A 45 -3.87 13.62 -10.70
CA THR A 45 -2.58 13.36 -10.03
C THR A 45 -2.21 14.48 -9.06
N SER A 46 -2.38 15.74 -9.46
CA SER A 46 -2.13 16.90 -8.59
C SER A 46 -3.02 16.91 -7.36
N TRP A 47 -4.30 16.60 -7.54
CA TRP A 47 -5.25 16.48 -6.43
C TRP A 47 -4.91 15.33 -5.49
N LEU A 48 -4.58 14.15 -6.03
CA LEU A 48 -4.14 12.99 -5.24
C LEU A 48 -2.90 13.32 -4.39
N ASN A 49 -1.90 13.95 -5.00
CA ASN A 49 -0.70 14.39 -4.27
C ASN A 49 -1.04 15.35 -3.13
N THR A 50 -1.94 16.30 -3.38
CA THR A 50 -2.41 17.25 -2.36
C THR A 50 -3.15 16.52 -1.22
N ALA A 51 -4.02 15.57 -1.55
CA ALA A 51 -4.76 14.78 -0.57
C ALA A 51 -3.82 13.94 0.32
N HIS A 52 -2.85 13.24 -0.28
CA HIS A 52 -1.82 12.52 0.47
C HIS A 52 -1.00 13.45 1.38
N GLN A 53 -0.61 14.62 0.87
CA GLN A 53 0.19 15.59 1.62
C GLN A 53 -0.57 16.13 2.85
N ALA A 54 -1.88 16.35 2.71
CA ALA A 54 -2.73 16.87 3.78
C ALA A 54 -2.83 15.89 4.98
N VAL A 55 -2.86 14.58 4.71
CA VAL A 55 -2.99 13.56 5.76
C VAL A 55 -1.66 12.93 6.18
N ARG A 56 -0.53 13.31 5.56
CA ARG A 56 0.77 12.62 5.70
C ARG A 56 1.20 12.42 7.15
N ALA A 57 0.96 13.42 8.01
CA ALA A 57 1.38 13.40 9.41
C ALA A 57 0.60 12.39 10.26
N TYR A 58 -0.56 11.94 9.76
CA TYR A 58 -1.47 11.01 10.43
C TYR A 58 -1.53 9.64 9.75
N SER A 59 -0.80 9.45 8.65
CA SER A 59 -0.79 8.21 7.89
C SER A 59 0.48 7.40 8.13
N VAL A 60 0.35 6.07 8.14
CA VAL A 60 1.45 5.14 8.42
C VAL A 60 1.75 4.18 7.27
N GLY A 61 0.92 4.17 6.21
CA GLY A 61 1.06 3.20 5.13
C GLY A 61 -0.07 3.26 4.10
N GLY A 62 -0.23 2.17 3.36
CA GLY A 62 -1.25 1.98 2.34
C GLY A 62 -1.81 0.56 2.33
N TYR A 63 -2.96 0.38 1.71
CA TYR A 63 -3.57 -0.93 1.54
C TYR A 63 -3.14 -1.54 0.21
N VAL A 64 -2.66 -2.79 0.23
CA VAL A 64 -2.08 -3.45 -0.96
C VAL A 64 -3.07 -3.60 -2.13
N ASN A 65 -4.38 -3.52 -1.90
CA ASN A 65 -5.36 -3.54 -3.00
C ASN A 65 -5.49 -2.18 -3.71
N TYR A 66 -4.89 -1.12 -3.17
CA TYR A 66 -4.86 0.25 -3.72
C TYR A 66 -3.41 0.66 -4.01
N LEU A 67 -2.72 -0.10 -4.86
CA LEU A 67 -1.31 0.17 -5.20
C LEU A 67 -1.16 1.50 -5.93
N GLU A 68 -0.24 2.32 -5.42
CA GLU A 68 0.30 3.49 -6.09
C GLU A 68 1.67 3.16 -6.70
N VAL A 69 1.93 3.73 -7.89
CA VAL A 69 3.21 3.60 -8.59
C VAL A 69 4.36 4.18 -7.76
N ASN A 70 5.56 3.62 -7.91
CA ASN A 70 6.80 4.09 -7.26
C ASN A 70 6.76 4.10 -5.72
N GLN A 71 5.95 3.25 -5.09
CA GLN A 71 5.89 3.12 -3.64
C GLN A 71 6.60 1.85 -3.16
N PRO A 72 7.42 1.94 -2.09
CA PRO A 72 8.13 0.77 -1.58
C PRO A 72 7.14 -0.25 -0.99
N PRO A 73 7.39 -1.56 -1.09
CA PRO A 73 6.56 -2.59 -0.47
C PRO A 73 6.34 -2.39 1.05
N ALA A 74 7.30 -1.78 1.74
CA ALA A 74 7.20 -1.44 3.16
C ALA A 74 6.00 -0.53 3.47
N ARG A 75 5.56 0.31 2.51
CA ARG A 75 4.35 1.13 2.65
C ARG A 75 3.10 0.28 2.82
N TYR A 76 3.06 -0.94 2.28
CA TYR A 76 1.88 -1.81 2.27
C TYR A 76 1.93 -2.91 3.33
N PHE A 77 3.14 -3.41 3.61
CA PHE A 77 3.34 -4.55 4.52
C PHE A 77 4.00 -4.18 5.84
N GLY A 78 4.54 -2.97 5.97
CA GLY A 78 5.13 -2.47 7.22
C GLY A 78 6.12 -3.46 7.84
N PRO A 79 6.03 -3.71 9.16
CA PRO A 79 6.89 -4.68 9.85
C PRO A 79 6.79 -6.12 9.34
N ASN A 80 5.72 -6.49 8.62
CA ASN A 80 5.51 -7.84 8.14
C ASN A 80 6.26 -8.13 6.82
N LEU A 81 6.89 -7.12 6.20
CA LEU A 81 7.58 -7.27 4.92
C LEU A 81 8.68 -8.33 4.95
N SER A 82 9.51 -8.36 6.00
CA SER A 82 10.63 -9.30 6.11
C SER A 82 10.17 -10.77 6.04
N ARG A 83 9.08 -11.09 6.74
CA ARG A 83 8.45 -12.42 6.70
C ARG A 83 7.95 -12.75 5.29
N LEU A 84 7.34 -11.79 4.59
CA LEU A 84 6.84 -12.00 3.22
C LEU A 84 7.98 -12.16 2.22
N SER A 85 9.07 -11.40 2.36
CA SER A 85 10.27 -11.55 1.52
C SER A 85 10.90 -12.94 1.68
N ALA A 86 10.93 -13.49 2.91
CA ALA A 86 11.40 -14.85 3.16
C ALA A 86 10.48 -15.91 2.52
N VAL A 87 9.15 -15.71 2.57
CA VAL A 87 8.19 -16.57 1.86
C VAL A 87 8.44 -16.54 0.36
N ARG A 88 8.60 -15.36 -0.26
CA ARG A 88 8.95 -15.24 -1.68
C ARG A 88 10.27 -15.93 -2.02
N GLN A 89 11.30 -15.77 -1.20
CA GLN A 89 12.59 -16.45 -1.40
C GLN A 89 12.44 -17.98 -1.40
N LYS A 90 11.59 -18.51 -0.52
CA LYS A 90 11.37 -19.96 -0.39
C LYS A 90 10.57 -20.55 -1.55
N TYR A 91 9.52 -19.87 -1.98
CA TYR A 91 8.54 -20.43 -2.93
C TYR A 91 8.69 -19.91 -4.37
N ASP A 92 9.32 -18.75 -4.56
CA ASP A 92 9.60 -18.16 -5.87
C ASP A 92 11.03 -17.58 -5.92
N PRO A 93 12.06 -18.44 -5.74
CA PRO A 93 13.46 -18.00 -5.75
C PRO A 93 13.87 -17.37 -7.08
N SER A 94 13.35 -17.91 -8.19
CA SER A 94 13.61 -17.44 -9.56
C SER A 94 12.77 -16.23 -9.99
N ARG A 95 11.91 -15.69 -9.12
CA ARG A 95 11.08 -14.49 -9.38
C ARG A 95 10.21 -14.63 -10.62
N VAL A 96 9.57 -15.78 -10.80
CA VAL A 96 8.60 -15.99 -11.88
C VAL A 96 7.36 -15.11 -11.68
N HIS A 97 7.01 -14.81 -10.42
CA HIS A 97 5.89 -13.95 -10.06
C HIS A 97 6.40 -12.61 -9.51
N VAL A 98 6.45 -11.60 -10.36
CA VAL A 98 6.89 -10.26 -9.97
C VAL A 98 5.69 -9.32 -9.87
N LEU A 99 5.44 -8.80 -8.67
CA LEU A 99 4.55 -7.65 -8.48
C LEU A 99 5.23 -6.41 -9.05
N ARG A 100 4.50 -5.59 -9.83
CA ARG A 100 5.01 -4.32 -10.40
C ARG A 100 5.61 -3.36 -9.36
N ALA A 101 5.19 -3.44 -8.09
CA ALA A 101 5.77 -2.67 -6.99
C ALA A 101 7.22 -3.10 -6.64
N GLU A 102 7.63 -4.33 -6.96
CA GLU A 102 9.00 -4.82 -6.76
C GLU A 102 9.92 -4.51 -7.94
N LEU A 103 9.39 -4.38 -9.16
CA LEU A 103 10.14 -4.03 -10.38
C LEU A 103 10.80 -2.64 -10.33
N LEU A 104 10.32 -1.75 -9.47
CA LEU A 104 10.84 -0.39 -9.32
C LEU A 104 11.84 -0.25 -8.14
N ALA A 105 12.01 -1.30 -7.34
CA ALA A 105 12.87 -1.31 -6.15
C ALA A 105 14.09 -2.25 -6.30
N ALA A 106 14.18 -3.02 -7.39
CA ALA A 106 15.40 -3.76 -7.71
C ALA A 106 16.46 -2.78 -8.24
N PRO A 107 17.72 -2.83 -7.75
CA PRO A 107 18.80 -2.19 -8.46
C PRO A 107 18.84 -2.80 -9.87
N HIS A 108 18.88 -1.93 -10.88
CA HIS A 108 19.07 -2.33 -12.27
C HIS A 108 20.40 -3.08 -12.40
N GLU A 109 20.35 -4.40 -12.34
CA GLU A 109 21.37 -5.26 -12.92
C GLU A 109 20.66 -6.10 -13.99
N TYR A 110 20.78 -5.60 -15.23
CA TYR A 110 20.72 -6.41 -16.44
C TYR A 110 22.15 -6.83 -16.79
#